data_AF-D2W4Z9-F1
#
_entry.id   AF-D2W4Z9-F1
#
_cell.length_a   1.000
_cell.length_b   1.000
_cell.length_c   1.000
_cell.angle_alpha   90.00
_cell.angle_beta   90.00
_cell.angle_gamma   90.00
#
_symmetry.space_group_name_H-M   'P 1'
#
loop_
_entity.id
_entity.type
_entity.pdbx_description
1 polymer ?
#
loop_
_entity_poly.entity_id
_entity_poly.type
_entity_poly.pdbx_seq_one_letter_code
_entity_poly.pdbx_strand_id
1 'polypeptide(L)'
;MSRSILSSAFVLCSLLVIFAFVPLITCAGISGGKLKYSKQSIKEPQRPLLAPHFTMKWRIVASTNDNSSIPLDWHPLPPKNVKYMLGTGTTYYDWSQKAMLEVYDDYCVPIFGPLTDKINQFRCNFLNVNLTSYLISLDPSPFPKCCVFGEQVFHPPEPTFLNNMFYNSSAALFGKPVDWWVLDTDQNDPAEPFGYGFYPKDQVSGYQTPAAFWFRTVDGFSIQYFKDFEVKKPDPSVWKLPSYCVNAPSCGYL
;
A
#
# COMPACT_ATOMS: atom_id res chain seq x y z
N MET A 1 -7.07 35.58 47.60
CA MET A 1 -7.89 34.35 47.64
C MET A 1 -7.05 33.24 47.00
N SER A 2 -6.25 32.49 47.76
CA SER A 2 -6.57 31.37 48.66
C SER A 2 -6.82 30.04 47.92
N ARG A 3 -5.80 29.15 48.05
CA ARG A 3 -5.83 27.67 48.17
C ARG A 3 -6.33 26.83 46.97
N SER A 4 -5.93 25.58 46.74
CA SER A 4 -4.84 24.67 47.19
C SER A 4 -4.95 23.38 46.35
N ILE A 5 -3.88 22.85 45.74
CA ILE A 5 -3.09 21.64 46.09
C ILE A 5 -3.83 20.26 46.14
N LEU A 6 -3.15 19.25 45.55
CA LEU A 6 -3.13 17.77 45.76
C LEU A 6 -4.17 16.94 45.00
N SER A 7 -3.93 15.69 44.55
CA SER A 7 -2.74 14.83 44.41
C SER A 7 -3.23 13.42 43.99
N SER A 8 -2.36 12.68 43.27
CA SER A 8 -2.17 11.22 43.31
C SER A 8 -3.27 10.24 42.89
N ALA A 9 -2.88 9.30 42.02
CA ALA A 9 -2.94 7.87 42.34
C ALA A 9 -1.96 7.07 41.45
N PHE A 10 -0.76 6.84 42.01
CA PHE A 10 0.10 5.69 41.71
C PHE A 10 -0.58 4.44 42.32
N VAL A 11 -0.61 3.32 41.61
CA VAL A 11 -0.84 2.01 42.22
C VAL A 11 0.30 1.07 41.81
N LEU A 12 1.25 0.92 42.73
CA LEU A 12 2.05 -0.29 42.86
C LEU A 12 1.14 -1.40 43.39
N CYS A 13 1.29 -2.61 42.87
CA CYS A 13 0.93 -3.81 43.62
C CYS A 13 2.08 -4.82 43.53
N SER A 14 2.86 -4.87 44.60
CA SER A 14 3.78 -5.95 44.94
C SER A 14 3.17 -6.70 46.12
N LEU A 15 3.06 -8.03 46.06
CA LEU A 15 3.14 -8.88 47.26
C LEU A 15 3.46 -10.35 46.91
N LEU A 16 4.61 -10.77 47.43
CA LEU A 16 5.07 -12.10 47.90
C LEU A 16 3.97 -12.85 48.71
N VAL A 17 3.95 -14.14 49.07
CA VAL A 17 4.76 -15.40 48.98
C VAL A 17 3.81 -16.51 49.54
N ILE A 18 3.97 -17.82 49.27
CA ILE A 18 4.39 -18.87 50.24
C ILE A 18 4.37 -20.26 49.56
N PHE A 19 5.55 -20.91 49.63
CA PHE A 19 5.93 -22.33 49.78
C PHE A 19 5.03 -23.52 49.39
N ALA A 20 5.63 -24.45 48.65
CA ALA A 20 5.53 -25.90 48.90
C ALA A 20 6.86 -26.62 48.54
N PHE A 21 7.20 -27.63 49.33
CA PHE A 21 8.47 -28.37 49.43
C PHE A 21 8.75 -29.37 48.28
N VAL A 22 10.03 -29.39 47.85
CA VAL A 22 11.00 -30.45 47.42
C VAL A 22 10.49 -31.89 47.09
N PRO A 23 11.11 -32.63 46.12
CA PRO A 23 12.40 -33.29 46.38
C PRO A 23 13.50 -33.06 45.32
N LEU A 24 14.74 -33.24 45.79
CA LEU A 24 16.00 -33.26 45.06
C LEU A 24 16.00 -34.28 43.90
N ILE A 25 16.51 -33.86 42.75
CA ILE A 25 17.22 -34.75 41.82
C ILE A 25 18.57 -34.11 41.51
N THR A 26 19.62 -34.74 42.02
CA THR A 26 21.00 -34.54 41.61
C THR A 26 21.23 -35.16 40.23
N CYS A 27 21.65 -34.36 39.24
CA CYS A 27 22.43 -34.87 38.11
C CYS A 27 23.50 -33.85 37.69
N ALA A 28 24.75 -34.31 37.85
CA ALA A 28 25.95 -34.06 37.07
C ALA A 28 26.12 -32.72 36.34
N GLY A 29 27.21 -32.03 36.68
CA GLY A 29 27.72 -30.91 35.91
C GLY A 29 28.03 -31.30 34.46
N ILE A 30 27.49 -30.50 33.54
CA ILE A 30 28.07 -30.29 32.22
C ILE A 30 28.47 -28.82 32.17
N SER A 31 29.78 -28.62 32.04
CA SER A 31 30.45 -27.36 31.84
C SER A 31 29.89 -26.61 30.62
N GLY A 32 29.57 -25.34 30.84
CA GLY A 32 30.03 -24.25 29.97
C GLY A 32 29.77 -24.37 28.46
N GLY A 33 28.54 -24.68 28.05
CA GLY A 33 28.07 -24.39 26.69
C GLY A 33 27.27 -23.09 26.69
N LYS A 34 27.92 -21.92 26.55
CA LYS A 34 27.18 -20.71 26.13
C LYS A 34 26.64 -21.01 24.74
N LEU A 35 25.38 -21.43 24.65
CA LEU A 35 24.60 -21.36 23.42
C LEU A 35 24.56 -19.88 23.03
N LYS A 36 25.54 -19.49 22.20
CA LYS A 36 25.44 -18.28 21.40
C LYS A 36 24.25 -18.51 20.48
N TYR A 37 23.06 -18.08 20.93
CA TYR A 37 22.05 -17.65 19.99
C TYR A 37 22.69 -16.52 19.20
N SER A 38 23.26 -16.87 18.06
CA SER A 38 23.48 -15.93 16.98
C SER A 38 22.10 -15.33 16.73
N LYS A 39 21.92 -14.06 17.11
CA LYS A 39 20.95 -13.23 16.41
C LYS A 39 21.40 -13.27 14.96
N GLN A 40 20.84 -14.19 14.19
CA GLN A 40 20.86 -14.09 12.74
C GLN A 40 20.23 -12.74 12.46
N SER A 41 21.06 -11.75 12.10
CA SER A 41 20.54 -10.53 11.52
C SER A 41 19.79 -10.97 10.28
N ILE A 42 18.47 -10.90 10.30
CA ILE A 42 17.68 -11.08 9.09
C ILE A 42 18.22 -10.02 8.12
N LYS A 43 18.96 -10.46 7.11
CA LYS A 43 19.54 -9.55 6.12
C LYS A 43 18.36 -8.99 5.34
N GLU A 44 18.20 -7.67 5.35
CA GLU A 44 17.18 -6.97 4.57
C GLU A 44 17.24 -7.48 3.12
N PRO A 45 16.08 -7.82 2.51
CA PRO A 45 16.04 -8.20 1.11
C PRO A 45 16.64 -7.11 0.23
N GLN A 46 17.11 -7.51 -0.95
CA GLN A 46 17.54 -6.52 -1.94
C GLN A 46 16.35 -5.62 -2.30
N ARG A 47 16.58 -4.30 -2.32
CA ARG A 47 15.57 -3.33 -2.76
C ARG A 47 15.14 -3.61 -4.21
N PRO A 48 13.83 -3.65 -4.50
CA PRO A 48 13.36 -3.87 -5.85
C PRO A 48 13.65 -2.67 -6.73
N LEU A 49 13.82 -2.94 -8.02
CA LEU A 49 13.79 -1.95 -9.08
C LEU A 49 12.55 -2.20 -9.91
N LEU A 50 11.80 -1.14 -10.18
CA LEU A 50 10.66 -1.22 -11.07
C LEU A 50 11.16 -1.38 -12.51
N ALA A 51 10.50 -2.24 -13.30
CA ALA A 51 10.81 -2.36 -14.71
C ALA A 51 10.57 -1.01 -15.42
N PRO A 52 11.41 -0.61 -16.39
CA PRO A 52 11.31 0.71 -17.04
C PRO A 52 10.04 0.88 -17.89
N HIS A 53 9.38 -0.23 -18.22
CA HIS A 53 8.07 -0.29 -18.85
C HIS A 53 7.42 -1.61 -18.50
N PHE A 54 6.11 -1.60 -18.32
CA PHE A 54 5.33 -2.83 -18.11
C PHE A 54 3.85 -2.60 -18.34
N THR A 55 3.14 -3.71 -18.45
CA THR A 55 1.69 -3.77 -18.29
C THR A 55 1.34 -4.78 -17.21
N MET A 56 0.30 -4.52 -16.44
CA MET A 56 -0.23 -5.49 -15.49
C MET A 56 -1.72 -5.30 -15.25
N LYS A 57 -2.39 -6.36 -14.86
CA LYS A 57 -3.78 -6.30 -14.40
C LYS A 57 -3.81 -6.34 -12.89
N TRP A 58 -4.89 -5.82 -12.31
CA TRP A 58 -5.10 -5.91 -10.88
C TRP A 58 -6.56 -6.15 -10.52
N ARG A 59 -6.73 -6.67 -9.31
CA ARG A 59 -7.98 -6.62 -8.57
C ARG A 59 -7.78 -5.69 -7.39
N ILE A 60 -8.68 -4.74 -7.20
CA ILE A 60 -8.65 -3.82 -6.06
C ILE A 60 -9.72 -4.21 -5.05
N VAL A 61 -9.37 -4.06 -3.77
CA VAL A 61 -10.28 -4.10 -2.64
C VAL A 61 -10.16 -2.75 -1.95
N ALA A 62 -11.27 -2.05 -1.77
CA ALA A 62 -11.33 -0.85 -0.92
C ALA A 62 -12.25 -1.13 0.25
N SER A 63 -11.87 -0.80 1.47
CA SER A 63 -12.68 -1.11 2.65
C SER A 63 -12.71 0.03 3.67
N THR A 64 -13.80 0.06 4.45
CA THR A 64 -14.05 1.06 5.51
C THR A 64 -13.32 0.69 6.81
N ASN A 65 -12.18 0.01 6.73
CA ASN A 65 -11.53 -0.58 7.89
C ASN A 65 -11.03 0.51 8.85
N ASP A 66 -11.60 0.55 10.04
CA ASP A 66 -11.23 1.41 11.16
C ASP A 66 -10.12 0.81 12.04
N ASN A 67 -9.84 -0.50 11.90
CA ASN A 67 -8.71 -1.12 12.57
C ASN A 67 -7.42 -0.64 11.92
N SER A 68 -6.56 -0.03 12.74
CA SER A 68 -5.30 0.64 12.41
C SER A 68 -4.22 -0.25 11.78
N SER A 69 -4.52 -1.49 11.40
CA SER A 69 -3.55 -2.41 10.78
C SER A 69 -3.69 -2.41 9.27
N ILE A 70 -2.57 -2.16 8.61
CA ILE A 70 -2.38 -2.26 7.16
C ILE A 70 -2.87 -3.64 6.67
N PRO A 71 -3.56 -3.75 5.52
CA PRO A 71 -4.20 -4.98 5.04
C PRO A 71 -3.22 -6.03 4.49
N LEU A 72 -2.08 -6.24 5.16
CA LEU A 72 -1.03 -7.17 4.72
C LEU A 72 -1.48 -8.65 4.78
N ASP A 73 -2.39 -8.96 5.69
CA ASP A 73 -2.89 -10.34 5.93
C ASP A 73 -4.27 -10.61 5.31
N TRP A 74 -4.81 -9.70 4.49
CA TRP A 74 -6.09 -9.96 3.84
C TRP A 74 -5.93 -11.04 2.77
N HIS A 75 -6.67 -12.13 2.95
CA HIS A 75 -6.63 -13.29 2.07
C HIS A 75 -8.05 -13.74 1.68
N PRO A 76 -8.58 -13.40 0.49
CA PRO A 76 -8.39 -12.22 -0.37
C PRO A 76 -9.35 -11.05 -0.01
N LEU A 77 -10.14 -11.20 1.04
CA LEU A 77 -11.22 -10.29 1.41
C LEU A 77 -11.03 -9.78 2.84
N PRO A 78 -11.55 -8.57 3.16
CA PRO A 78 -11.59 -8.09 4.52
C PRO A 78 -12.42 -9.00 5.44
N PRO A 79 -12.27 -8.89 6.78
CA PRO A 79 -13.14 -9.58 7.73
C PRO A 79 -14.63 -9.33 7.46
N LYS A 80 -15.50 -10.28 7.85
CA LYS A 80 -16.94 -10.28 7.52
C LYS A 80 -17.70 -9.01 7.94
N ASN A 81 -17.23 -8.32 8.97
CA ASN A 81 -17.85 -7.11 9.52
C ASN A 81 -17.35 -5.81 8.86
N VAL A 82 -16.38 -5.89 7.94
CA VAL A 82 -15.83 -4.73 7.24
C VAL A 82 -16.57 -4.58 5.91
N LYS A 83 -17.09 -3.38 5.63
CA LYS A 83 -17.68 -3.07 4.33
C LYS A 83 -16.57 -2.86 3.31
N TYR A 84 -16.78 -3.34 2.08
CA TYR A 84 -15.80 -3.20 1.03
C TYR A 84 -16.42 -3.11 -0.37
N MET A 85 -15.63 -2.57 -1.29
CA MET A 85 -15.87 -2.61 -2.73
C MET A 85 -14.80 -3.47 -3.40
N LEU A 86 -15.17 -4.09 -4.51
CA LEU A 86 -14.27 -4.88 -5.35
C LEU A 86 -14.27 -4.30 -6.74
N GLY A 87 -13.08 -4.26 -7.34
CA GLY A 87 -12.92 -3.79 -8.70
C GLY A 87 -11.73 -4.45 -9.36
N THR A 88 -11.59 -4.15 -10.63
CA THR A 88 -10.53 -4.63 -11.50
C THR A 88 -10.03 -3.48 -12.35
N GLY A 89 -8.85 -3.71 -12.92
CA GLY A 89 -8.25 -2.71 -13.77
C GLY A 89 -6.92 -3.15 -14.34
N THR A 90 -6.30 -2.20 -15.03
CA THR A 90 -5.05 -2.40 -15.75
C THR A 90 -4.14 -1.19 -15.59
N THR A 91 -2.87 -1.45 -15.32
CA THR A 91 -1.80 -0.46 -15.33
C THR A 91 -1.00 -0.59 -16.61
N TYR A 92 -0.73 0.55 -17.24
CA TYR A 92 0.28 0.71 -18.29
C TYR A 92 1.33 1.69 -17.78
N TYR A 93 2.61 1.37 -17.95
CA TYR A 93 3.70 2.21 -17.49
C TYR A 93 4.84 2.25 -18.52
N ASP A 94 5.38 3.45 -18.77
CA ASP A 94 6.62 3.64 -19.53
C ASP A 94 7.38 4.87 -19.00
N TRP A 95 8.51 4.62 -18.34
CA TRP A 95 9.35 5.69 -17.78
C TRP A 95 9.99 6.57 -18.85
N SER A 96 10.30 6.02 -20.03
CA SER A 96 10.90 6.82 -21.11
C SER A 96 9.96 7.91 -21.62
N GLN A 97 8.65 7.70 -21.45
CA GLN A 97 7.60 8.67 -21.72
C GLN A 97 7.20 9.49 -20.48
N LYS A 98 7.72 9.12 -19.29
CA LYS A 98 7.24 9.58 -17.98
C LYS A 98 5.71 9.52 -17.91
N ALA A 99 5.16 8.37 -18.33
CA ALA A 99 3.72 8.16 -18.46
C ALA A 99 3.24 6.92 -17.71
N MET A 100 2.03 7.03 -17.16
CA MET A 100 1.33 5.94 -16.50
C MET A 100 -0.18 6.09 -16.72
N LEU A 101 -0.84 4.98 -17.02
CA LEU A 101 -2.28 4.92 -17.16
C LEU A 101 -2.81 3.83 -16.24
N GLU A 102 -3.67 4.22 -15.32
CA GLU A 102 -4.49 3.31 -14.51
C GLU A 102 -5.91 3.30 -15.07
N VAL A 103 -6.38 2.14 -15.51
CA VAL A 103 -7.75 1.92 -16.01
C VAL A 103 -8.56 1.25 -14.91
N TYR A 104 -9.64 1.89 -14.47
CA TYR A 104 -10.55 1.38 -13.46
C TYR A 104 -11.85 0.89 -14.10
N ASP A 105 -12.02 -0.43 -14.17
CA ASP A 105 -13.08 -1.07 -14.98
C ASP A 105 -14.43 -1.20 -14.24
N ASP A 106 -14.46 -1.04 -12.91
CA ASP A 106 -15.66 -1.26 -12.10
C ASP A 106 -16.10 -0.01 -11.31
N TYR A 107 -15.15 0.68 -10.67
CA TYR A 107 -15.37 1.91 -9.92
C TYR A 107 -14.05 2.70 -9.87
N CYS A 108 -14.12 4.03 -9.80
CA CYS A 108 -12.95 4.90 -9.87
C CYS A 108 -12.11 4.81 -8.60
N VAL A 109 -10.84 5.23 -8.65
CA VAL A 109 -9.93 5.17 -7.51
C VAL A 109 -10.60 5.69 -6.21
N PRO A 110 -10.57 4.92 -5.10
CA PRO A 110 -11.37 5.17 -3.91
C PRO A 110 -10.79 6.26 -2.98
N ILE A 111 -10.48 7.44 -3.52
CA ILE A 111 -9.87 8.55 -2.75
C ILE A 111 -10.77 9.78 -2.61
N PHE A 112 -11.89 9.83 -3.33
CA PHE A 112 -12.69 11.06 -3.39
C PHE A 112 -13.62 11.26 -2.18
N GLY A 113 -13.97 10.19 -1.48
CA GLY A 113 -14.88 10.27 -0.35
C GLY A 113 -15.11 8.90 0.28
N PRO A 114 -15.92 8.85 1.35
CA PRO A 114 -16.25 7.61 2.02
C PRO A 114 -16.78 6.56 1.04
N LEU A 115 -16.41 5.29 1.24
CA LEU A 115 -16.84 4.21 0.33
C LEU A 115 -18.37 4.05 0.31
N THR A 116 -19.06 4.53 1.34
CA THR A 116 -20.53 4.53 1.42
C THR A 116 -21.21 5.52 0.48
N ASP A 117 -20.50 6.54 0.02
CA ASP A 117 -21.15 7.76 -0.51
C ASP A 117 -21.36 7.74 -2.03
N LYS A 118 -21.20 6.58 -2.67
CA LYS A 118 -21.30 6.36 -4.14
C LYS A 118 -20.45 7.28 -5.02
N ILE A 119 -19.70 8.22 -4.44
CA ILE A 119 -18.91 9.22 -5.18
C ILE A 119 -17.84 8.57 -6.06
N ASN A 120 -17.35 7.39 -5.66
CA ASN A 120 -16.38 6.60 -6.41
C ASN A 120 -17.04 5.62 -7.42
N GLN A 121 -18.38 5.49 -7.46
CA GLN A 121 -19.11 4.47 -8.24
C GLN A 121 -19.32 4.88 -9.72
N PHE A 122 -18.21 5.10 -10.42
CA PHE A 122 -18.17 5.35 -11.87
C PHE A 122 -16.85 4.81 -12.41
N ARG A 123 -16.79 4.33 -13.66
CA ARG A 123 -15.51 3.89 -14.24
C ARG A 123 -14.69 5.10 -14.67
N CYS A 124 -13.37 4.98 -14.57
CA CYS A 124 -12.47 6.08 -14.91
C CYS A 124 -11.09 5.60 -15.38
N ASN A 125 -10.38 6.52 -16.04
CA ASN A 125 -8.96 6.40 -16.30
C ASN A 125 -8.21 7.50 -15.55
N PHE A 126 -7.09 7.12 -14.94
CA PHE A 126 -6.09 8.05 -14.41
C PHE A 126 -4.90 8.07 -15.36
N LEU A 127 -4.82 9.12 -16.19
CA LEU A 127 -3.75 9.29 -17.16
C LEU A 127 -2.74 10.30 -16.65
N ASN A 128 -1.53 9.83 -16.37
CA ASN A 128 -0.37 10.64 -16.05
C ASN A 128 0.46 10.80 -17.33
N VAL A 129 0.53 12.01 -17.87
CA VAL A 129 1.33 12.31 -19.06
C VAL A 129 1.77 13.76 -19.01
N ASN A 130 2.98 14.07 -19.48
CA ASN A 130 3.53 15.44 -19.48
C ASN A 130 3.50 16.12 -18.10
N LEU A 131 3.73 15.36 -17.02
CA LEU A 131 3.67 15.84 -15.62
C LEU A 131 2.28 16.30 -15.14
N THR A 132 1.23 15.98 -15.88
CA THR A 132 -0.16 16.23 -15.50
C THR A 132 -0.90 14.93 -15.30
N SER A 133 -1.66 14.86 -14.20
CA SER A 133 -2.59 13.78 -13.90
C SER A 133 -4.00 14.18 -14.30
N TYR A 134 -4.59 13.44 -15.23
CA TYR A 134 -5.97 13.61 -15.68
C TYR A 134 -6.86 12.52 -15.10
N LEU A 135 -8.00 12.92 -14.54
CA LEU A 135 -9.13 12.04 -14.29
C LEU A 135 -10.05 12.08 -15.51
N ILE A 136 -10.27 10.94 -16.14
CA ILE A 136 -11.16 10.80 -17.30
C ILE A 136 -12.32 9.88 -16.91
N SER A 137 -13.51 10.45 -16.78
CA SER A 137 -14.72 9.70 -16.45
C SER A 137 -15.26 8.97 -17.67
N LEU A 138 -15.55 7.67 -17.53
CA LEU A 138 -16.11 6.84 -18.60
C LEU A 138 -17.64 6.71 -18.50
N ASP A 139 -18.18 6.97 -17.32
CA ASP A 139 -19.61 6.97 -16.99
C ASP A 139 -20.03 8.33 -16.40
N PRO A 140 -21.34 8.60 -16.23
CA PRO A 140 -21.78 9.76 -15.46
C PRO A 140 -21.16 9.80 -14.06
N SER A 141 -20.53 10.91 -13.71
CA SER A 141 -19.80 11.09 -12.46
C SER A 141 -20.05 12.49 -11.89
N PRO A 142 -19.70 12.74 -10.61
CA PRO A 142 -19.77 14.08 -10.04
C PRO A 142 -18.66 15.01 -10.56
N PHE A 143 -17.72 14.48 -11.34
CA PHE A 143 -16.62 15.22 -11.94
C PHE A 143 -16.93 15.60 -13.39
N PRO A 144 -16.26 16.62 -13.95
CA PRO A 144 -16.24 16.82 -15.38
C PRO A 144 -15.82 15.53 -16.11
N LYS A 145 -16.27 15.38 -17.37
CA LYS A 145 -15.90 14.22 -18.21
C LYS A 145 -14.38 14.01 -18.28
N CYS A 146 -13.64 15.11 -18.24
CA CYS A 146 -12.20 15.12 -18.03
C CYS A 146 -11.84 16.31 -17.17
N CYS A 147 -10.99 16.12 -16.17
CA CYS A 147 -10.45 17.19 -15.35
C CYS A 147 -8.98 16.91 -14.99
N VAL A 148 -8.23 17.97 -14.73
CA VAL A 148 -6.87 17.89 -14.17
C VAL A 148 -7.01 17.57 -12.69
N PHE A 149 -6.58 16.38 -12.30
CA PHE A 149 -6.55 15.95 -10.91
C PHE A 149 -5.43 16.66 -10.17
N GLY A 150 -4.25 16.74 -10.78
CA GLY A 150 -3.11 17.47 -10.23
C GLY A 150 -2.00 17.65 -11.26
N GLU A 151 -1.14 18.65 -11.01
CA GLU A 151 0.08 18.90 -11.77
C GLU A 151 1.28 18.64 -10.85
N GLN A 152 2.29 17.92 -11.34
CA GLN A 152 3.56 17.65 -10.66
C GLN A 152 3.49 16.84 -9.34
N VAL A 153 2.33 16.71 -8.71
CA VAL A 153 2.14 15.96 -7.46
C VAL A 153 1.91 14.47 -7.73
N PHE A 154 1.04 14.18 -8.69
CA PHE A 154 0.74 12.81 -9.10
C PHE A 154 1.45 12.54 -10.42
N HIS A 155 2.59 11.86 -10.32
CA HIS A 155 3.43 11.49 -11.45
C HIS A 155 3.75 9.99 -11.41
N PRO A 156 4.10 9.39 -12.56
CA PRO A 156 4.55 8.00 -12.59
C PRO A 156 5.77 7.82 -11.67
N PRO A 157 5.84 6.74 -10.89
CA PRO A 157 6.99 6.50 -10.04
C PRO A 157 8.24 6.27 -10.89
N GLU A 158 9.38 6.84 -10.50
CA GLU A 158 10.64 6.56 -11.18
C GLU A 158 11.06 5.10 -10.96
N PRO A 159 11.83 4.47 -11.86
CA PRO A 159 12.25 3.07 -11.67
C PRO A 159 12.95 2.78 -10.34
N THR A 160 13.56 3.82 -9.75
CA THR A 160 14.29 3.80 -8.49
C THR A 160 13.48 4.28 -7.29
N PHE A 161 12.17 4.54 -7.42
CA PHE A 161 11.36 5.17 -6.36
C PHE A 161 11.40 4.39 -5.02
N LEU A 162 11.57 3.07 -5.08
CA LEU A 162 11.68 2.20 -3.91
C LEU A 162 12.92 2.48 -3.05
N ASN A 163 13.91 3.23 -3.56
CA ASN A 163 15.02 3.72 -2.76
C ASN A 163 14.56 4.70 -1.66
N ASN A 164 13.39 5.31 -1.82
CA ASN A 164 12.80 6.21 -0.84
C ASN A 164 11.90 5.48 0.16
N MET A 165 11.62 4.19 -0.04
CA MET A 165 10.77 3.38 0.84
C MET A 165 11.61 2.53 1.79
N PHE A 166 11.05 2.22 2.96
CA PHE A 166 11.69 1.34 3.94
C PHE A 166 11.10 -0.07 3.91
N TYR A 167 11.94 -1.07 4.12
CA TYR A 167 11.49 -2.43 4.32
C TYR A 167 10.68 -2.53 5.61
N ASN A 168 9.46 -3.07 5.53
CA ASN A 168 8.56 -3.21 6.67
C ASN A 168 8.50 -4.66 7.17
N SER A 169 8.18 -5.61 6.29
CA SER A 169 7.98 -7.01 6.67
C SER A 169 8.02 -7.96 5.47
N SER A 170 8.13 -9.26 5.74
CA SER A 170 7.77 -10.31 4.79
C SER A 170 6.48 -10.96 5.27
N ALA A 171 5.50 -11.10 4.38
CA ALA A 171 4.25 -11.81 4.64
C ALA A 171 3.86 -12.68 3.44
N ALA A 172 3.02 -13.69 3.66
CA ALA A 172 2.53 -14.50 2.56
C ALA A 172 1.33 -13.82 1.90
N LEU A 173 1.32 -13.69 0.58
CA LEU A 173 0.15 -13.30 -0.20
C LEU A 173 -0.24 -14.44 -1.13
N PHE A 174 -1.46 -14.97 -0.96
CA PHE A 174 -1.93 -16.17 -1.68
C PHE A 174 -0.97 -17.37 -1.56
N GLY A 175 -0.39 -17.56 -0.38
CA GLY A 175 0.56 -18.64 -0.10
C GLY A 175 1.97 -18.44 -0.67
N LYS A 176 2.25 -17.28 -1.30
CA LYS A 176 3.58 -16.93 -1.82
C LYS A 176 4.24 -15.86 -0.93
N PRO A 177 5.54 -15.95 -0.65
CA PRO A 177 6.24 -14.91 0.11
C PRO A 177 6.24 -13.58 -0.65
N VAL A 178 6.00 -12.49 0.06
CA VAL A 178 6.03 -11.11 -0.44
C VAL A 178 6.79 -10.25 0.56
N ASP A 179 7.72 -9.44 0.05
CA ASP A 179 8.46 -8.44 0.81
C ASP A 179 7.79 -7.08 0.64
N TRP A 180 7.46 -6.43 1.76
CA TRP A 180 6.72 -5.18 1.82
C TRP A 180 7.64 -3.99 2.05
N TRP A 181 7.47 -2.98 1.22
CA TRP A 181 8.16 -1.69 1.27
C TRP A 181 7.13 -0.60 1.50
N VAL A 182 7.35 0.28 2.48
CA VAL A 182 6.36 1.28 2.92
C VAL A 182 6.99 2.67 2.88
N LEU A 183 6.17 3.66 2.53
CA LEU A 183 6.44 5.07 2.75
C LEU A 183 5.46 5.57 3.82
N ASP A 184 6.00 6.12 4.90
CA ASP A 184 5.31 6.59 6.11
C ASP A 184 6.23 7.60 6.82
N THR A 185 6.63 8.61 6.07
CA THR A 185 7.58 9.65 6.47
C THR A 185 6.91 10.95 6.92
N ASP A 186 5.71 11.26 6.41
CA ASP A 186 4.94 12.44 6.82
C ASP A 186 3.52 12.05 7.25
N GLN A 187 3.25 12.19 8.54
CA GLN A 187 1.93 11.91 9.12
C GLN A 187 0.85 12.92 8.70
N ASN A 188 1.24 14.04 8.10
CA ASN A 188 0.32 15.07 7.61
C ASN A 188 0.07 14.95 6.11
N ASP A 189 0.80 14.10 5.39
CA ASP A 189 0.53 13.84 3.98
C ASP A 189 -0.67 12.88 3.87
N PRO A 190 -1.81 13.32 3.32
CA PRO A 190 -2.98 12.46 3.17
C PRO A 190 -2.75 11.28 2.21
N ALA A 191 -1.72 11.33 1.36
CA ALA A 191 -1.32 10.21 0.52
C ALA A 191 -0.54 9.14 1.29
N GLU A 192 0.01 9.46 2.46
CA GLU A 192 0.76 8.54 3.30
C GLU A 192 -0.06 8.01 4.49
N PRO A 193 0.29 6.82 5.01
CA PRO A 193 1.18 5.84 4.41
C PRO A 193 0.61 5.07 3.21
N PHE A 194 1.51 4.59 2.37
CA PHE A 194 1.26 3.59 1.32
C PHE A 194 2.39 2.56 1.23
N GLY A 195 2.14 1.42 0.59
CA GLY A 195 3.14 0.36 0.48
C GLY A 195 3.02 -0.54 -0.73
N TYR A 196 4.16 -1.03 -1.19
CA TYR A 196 4.28 -1.99 -2.29
C TYR A 196 4.82 -3.32 -1.77
N GLY A 197 4.18 -4.40 -2.20
CA GLY A 197 4.65 -5.77 -2.00
C GLY A 197 5.29 -6.29 -3.27
N PHE A 198 6.46 -6.91 -3.15
CA PHE A 198 7.15 -7.57 -4.27
C PHE A 198 7.36 -9.05 -3.97
N TYR A 199 7.22 -9.89 -4.99
CA TYR A 199 7.73 -11.25 -4.89
C TYR A 199 9.26 -11.22 -4.80
N PRO A 200 9.87 -12.15 -4.05
CA PRO A 200 11.31 -12.36 -4.10
C PRO A 200 11.76 -12.53 -5.55
N LYS A 201 12.90 -11.93 -5.89
CA LYS A 201 13.43 -11.87 -7.26
C LYS A 201 13.40 -13.24 -7.94
N ASP A 202 12.66 -13.35 -9.05
CA ASP A 202 12.83 -14.48 -9.96
C ASP A 202 14.16 -14.30 -10.72
N GLN A 203 14.87 -15.40 -10.96
CA GLN A 203 16.17 -15.35 -11.62
C GLN A 203 16.07 -15.02 -13.13
N VAL A 204 14.86 -14.85 -13.68
CA VAL A 204 14.60 -14.89 -15.13
C VAL A 204 14.38 -13.50 -15.72
N SER A 205 13.60 -12.64 -15.08
CA SER A 205 13.23 -11.33 -15.66
C SER A 205 14.23 -10.21 -15.34
N GLY A 206 15.14 -10.43 -14.38
CA GLY A 206 16.07 -9.41 -13.89
C GLY A 206 15.45 -8.35 -12.98
N TYR A 207 14.12 -8.19 -13.02
CA TYR A 207 13.31 -7.29 -12.19
C TYR A 207 12.52 -8.09 -11.15
N GLN A 208 12.06 -7.43 -10.09
CA GLN A 208 11.14 -8.07 -9.14
C GLN A 208 9.70 -7.86 -9.60
N THR A 209 8.92 -8.93 -9.59
CA THR A 209 7.51 -8.87 -9.95
C THR A 209 6.71 -8.23 -8.82
N PRO A 210 6.00 -7.12 -9.06
CA PRO A 210 5.13 -6.51 -8.06
C PRO A 210 3.97 -7.47 -7.75
N ALA A 211 3.66 -7.61 -6.46
CA ALA A 211 2.62 -8.50 -5.95
C ALA A 211 1.36 -7.72 -5.55
N ALA A 212 1.54 -6.58 -4.89
CA ALA A 212 0.43 -5.72 -4.47
C ALA A 212 0.85 -4.28 -4.20
N PHE A 213 -0.12 -3.38 -4.17
CA PHE A 213 0.02 -2.00 -3.72
C PHE A 213 -1.14 -1.66 -2.80
N TRP A 214 -0.89 -1.05 -1.64
CA TRP A 214 -1.93 -0.56 -0.75
C TRP A 214 -1.73 0.91 -0.41
N PHE A 215 -2.82 1.61 -0.14
CA PHE A 215 -2.84 3.03 0.21
C PHE A 215 -4.06 3.35 1.09
N ARG A 216 -4.02 4.49 1.76
CA ARG A 216 -5.16 4.99 2.55
C ARG A 216 -6.28 5.51 1.65
N THR A 217 -7.50 5.28 2.11
CA THR A 217 -8.71 5.92 1.59
C THR A 217 -9.26 6.86 2.64
N VAL A 218 -10.32 7.62 2.33
CA VAL A 218 -10.92 8.59 3.28
C VAL A 218 -11.34 7.94 4.60
N ASP A 219 -11.87 6.72 4.56
CA ASP A 219 -12.43 6.01 5.73
C ASP A 219 -11.86 4.60 5.92
N GLY A 220 -10.66 4.32 5.39
CA GLY A 220 -10.00 3.02 5.56
C GLY A 220 -8.83 2.79 4.62
N PHE A 221 -8.74 1.61 4.00
CA PHE A 221 -7.61 1.23 3.14
C PHE A 221 -8.07 0.61 1.83
N SER A 222 -7.21 0.74 0.83
CA SER A 222 -7.33 -0.01 -0.41
C SER A 222 -6.08 -0.82 -0.69
N ILE A 223 -6.25 -1.99 -1.32
CA ILE A 223 -5.17 -2.84 -1.80
C ILE A 223 -5.49 -3.33 -3.22
N GLN A 224 -4.56 -3.10 -4.14
CA GLN A 224 -4.50 -3.67 -5.47
C GLN A 224 -3.63 -4.93 -5.43
N TYR A 225 -4.18 -6.07 -5.83
CA TYR A 225 -3.46 -7.32 -6.02
C TYR A 225 -3.12 -7.47 -7.50
N PHE A 226 -1.83 -7.54 -7.83
CA PHE A 226 -1.34 -7.56 -9.20
C PHE A 226 -1.33 -8.98 -9.78
N LYS A 227 -1.55 -9.07 -11.09
CA LYS A 227 -1.46 -10.29 -11.90
C LYS A 227 -1.06 -9.94 -13.33
N ASP A 228 -0.68 -10.96 -14.10
CA ASP A 228 -0.35 -10.83 -15.53
C ASP A 228 0.70 -9.72 -15.78
N PHE A 229 1.73 -9.64 -14.93
CA PHE A 229 2.81 -8.67 -15.05
C PHE A 229 3.71 -9.02 -16.23
N GLU A 230 3.77 -8.13 -17.21
CA GLU A 230 4.57 -8.27 -18.42
C GLU A 230 5.51 -7.08 -18.58
N VAL A 231 6.82 -7.34 -18.66
CA VAL A 231 7.82 -6.33 -19.03
C VAL A 231 7.74 -6.10 -20.54
N LYS A 232 6.76 -5.29 -20.94
CA LYS A 232 6.44 -4.98 -22.33
C LYS A 232 6.11 -3.51 -22.47
N LYS A 233 6.60 -2.88 -23.54
CA LYS A 233 6.23 -1.49 -23.87
C LYS A 233 4.74 -1.41 -24.23
N PRO A 234 3.96 -0.55 -23.57
CA PRO A 234 2.59 -0.27 -23.97
C PRO A 234 2.50 0.31 -25.39
N ASP A 235 1.35 0.12 -26.03
CA ASP A 235 1.06 0.79 -27.30
C ASP A 235 1.05 2.32 -27.08
N PRO A 236 1.78 3.13 -27.88
CA PRO A 236 1.84 4.58 -27.67
C PRO A 236 0.48 5.29 -27.70
N SER A 237 -0.55 4.68 -28.28
CA SER A 237 -1.91 5.23 -28.30
C SER A 237 -2.55 5.34 -26.92
N VAL A 238 -2.11 4.55 -25.92
CA VAL A 238 -2.66 4.62 -24.56
C VAL A 238 -2.32 5.95 -23.85
N TRP A 239 -1.32 6.67 -24.35
CA TRP A 239 -0.91 7.99 -23.85
C TRP A 239 -1.65 9.15 -24.52
N LYS A 240 -2.46 8.89 -25.54
CA LYS A 240 -3.16 9.94 -26.28
C LYS A 240 -4.26 10.54 -25.41
N LEU A 241 -4.08 11.81 -25.07
CA LEU A 241 -5.08 12.59 -24.38
C LEU A 241 -6.32 12.79 -25.29
N PRO A 242 -7.54 12.45 -24.84
CA PRO A 242 -8.74 12.74 -25.62
C PRO A 242 -8.89 14.23 -25.91
N SER A 243 -9.47 14.59 -27.06
CA SER A 243 -9.58 16.00 -27.48
C SER A 243 -10.35 16.88 -26.48
N TYR A 244 -11.35 16.32 -25.80
CA TYR A 244 -12.12 17.01 -24.76
C TYR A 244 -11.35 17.26 -23.45
N CYS A 245 -10.13 16.72 -23.32
CA CYS A 245 -9.25 16.94 -22.17
C CYS A 245 -8.21 18.05 -22.39
N VAL A 246 -8.05 18.58 -23.61
CA VAL A 246 -6.99 19.55 -23.94
C VAL A 246 -7.09 20.82 -23.09
N ASN A 247 -8.30 21.25 -22.76
CA ASN A 247 -8.58 22.38 -21.87
C ASN A 247 -9.36 21.92 -20.63
N ALA A 248 -8.99 20.75 -20.09
CA ALA A 248 -9.67 20.17 -18.94
C ALA A 248 -9.63 21.14 -17.73
N PRO A 249 -10.76 21.42 -17.07
CA PRO A 249 -10.78 22.18 -15.83
C PRO A 249 -10.10 21.40 -14.69
N SER A 250 -9.83 22.05 -13.56
CA SER A 250 -9.43 21.34 -12.33
C SER A 250 -10.55 20.42 -11.83
N CYS A 251 -10.19 19.28 -11.23
CA CYS A 251 -11.14 18.41 -10.52
C CYS A 251 -11.59 18.97 -9.16
N GLY A 252 -10.92 20.01 -8.65
CA GLY A 252 -11.25 20.65 -7.36
C GLY A 252 -10.90 19.82 -6.12
N TYR A 253 -9.98 18.87 -6.24
CA TYR A 253 -9.59 17.93 -5.18
C TYR A 253 -8.16 18.13 -4.63
N LEU A 254 -7.42 19.12 -5.16
CA LEU A 254 -6.09 19.55 -4.72
C LEU A 254 -6.00 21.07 -4.66
#